data_AF-A0A9X2DDZ4-F1
#
_entry.id   AF-A0A9X2DDZ4-F1
#
_cell.length_a   1.000
_cell.length_b   1.000
_cell.length_c   1.000
_cell.angle_alpha   90.00
_cell.angle_beta   90.00
_cell.angle_gamma   90.00
#
_symmetry.space_group_name_H-M   'P 1'
#
loop_
_entity.id
_entity.type
_entity.pdbx_description
1 polymer ?
#
loop_
_entity_poly.entity_id
_entity_poly.type
_entity_poly.pdbx_seq_one_letter_code
_entity_poly.pdbx_strand_id
1 'polypeptide(L)'
;MDFEFDADGFLTKRSSDLEDGIRAAYCPLFAGARNINRDCHDLLFSATVRNHDHRAVIIATLFMRCLDHYQATIILLGRGVIPDAKVTLRALVECIFKMRAVSINSSSLEIFIKQDLLYRLKSMNNARNNSYSNIDEARSKITDDDIAQLKAEVKRRGAKEIKIVEWSRLADMHEWYIAHYTLLSDAIHTPVRELEAYLVLGEDSEIKQLRYAPALDDIPLLLLTAAQCLLIGASSFDKTFELGFGPKGDAHSRFVEAGFRSLEEADS
;
A
#
# COMPACT_ATOMS: atom_id res chain seq x y z
N MET A 1 10.44 -16.46 19.06
CA MET A 1 9.19 -16.73 19.81
C MET A 1 8.58 -17.95 19.15
N ASP A 2 8.38 -19.02 19.91
CA ASP A 2 7.83 -20.25 19.37
C ASP A 2 6.32 -20.26 19.61
N PHE A 3 5.56 -19.80 18.60
CA PHE A 3 4.11 -19.89 18.59
C PHE A 3 3.69 -21.01 17.64
N GLU A 4 3.04 -22.03 18.18
CA GLU A 4 2.50 -23.15 17.41
C GLU A 4 1.03 -22.91 17.10
N PHE A 5 0.66 -23.05 15.82
CA PHE A 5 -0.73 -22.96 15.40
C PHE A 5 -1.53 -24.18 15.85
N ASP A 6 -2.79 -23.93 16.21
CA ASP A 6 -3.81 -24.98 16.30
C ASP A 6 -4.49 -25.19 14.94
N ALA A 7 -5.59 -25.94 14.92
CA ALA A 7 -6.34 -26.24 13.69
C ALA A 7 -6.95 -24.99 13.01
N ASP A 8 -7.05 -23.85 13.72
CA ASP A 8 -7.62 -22.61 13.19
C ASP A 8 -6.54 -21.66 12.61
N GLY A 9 -5.24 -21.99 12.75
CA GLY A 9 -4.15 -21.19 12.21
C GLY A 9 -4.17 -19.74 12.70
N PHE A 10 -4.06 -18.77 11.79
CA PHE A 10 -4.17 -17.34 12.13
C PHE A 10 -5.56 -16.92 12.66
N LEU A 11 -6.59 -17.78 12.54
CA LEU A 11 -7.92 -17.55 13.09
C LEU A 11 -8.09 -18.10 14.51
N THR A 12 -7.01 -18.63 15.11
CA THR A 12 -7.00 -19.14 16.48
C THR A 12 -7.54 -18.12 17.49
N LYS A 13 -8.21 -18.62 18.52
CA LYS A 13 -8.66 -17.83 19.68
C LYS A 13 -7.49 -17.26 20.48
N ARG A 14 -6.27 -17.79 20.29
CA ARG A 14 -5.02 -17.34 20.91
C ARG A 14 -4.30 -16.25 20.10
N SER A 15 -4.96 -15.67 19.10
CA SER A 15 -4.37 -14.63 18.24
C SER A 15 -3.92 -13.40 19.03
N SER A 16 -4.56 -13.11 20.17
CA SER A 16 -4.09 -12.08 21.10
C SER A 16 -2.71 -12.38 21.69
N ASP A 17 -2.43 -13.63 22.05
CA ASP A 17 -1.15 -14.01 22.67
C ASP A 17 0.00 -13.83 21.67
N LEU A 18 -0.24 -14.22 20.42
CA LEU A 18 0.70 -14.01 19.32
C LEU A 18 0.91 -12.51 19.09
N GLU A 19 -0.17 -11.74 18.99
CA GLU A 19 -0.09 -10.31 18.75
C GLU A 19 0.65 -9.57 19.88
N ASP A 20 0.33 -9.88 21.14
CA ASP A 20 1.01 -9.32 22.31
C ASP A 20 2.49 -9.69 22.33
N GLY A 21 2.80 -10.93 21.96
CA GLY A 21 4.17 -11.41 21.83
C GLY A 21 4.99 -10.64 20.79
N ILE A 22 4.44 -10.47 19.58
CA ILE A 22 5.05 -9.70 18.50
C ILE A 22 5.21 -8.23 18.90
N ARG A 23 4.16 -7.63 19.49
CA ARG A 23 4.19 -6.25 19.95
C ARG A 23 5.20 -6.04 21.06
N ALA A 24 5.37 -7.00 21.98
CA ALA A 24 6.39 -6.92 23.02
C ALA A 24 7.80 -6.98 22.43
N ALA A 25 8.04 -7.90 21.48
CA ALA A 25 9.33 -8.07 20.82
C ALA A 25 9.78 -6.83 20.03
N TYR A 26 8.85 -6.15 19.36
CA TYR A 26 9.13 -4.96 18.53
C TYR A 26 8.45 -3.69 19.07
N CYS A 27 8.32 -3.60 20.41
CA CYS A 27 7.55 -2.55 21.08
C CYS A 27 7.92 -1.12 20.65
N PRO A 28 9.21 -0.73 20.59
CA PRO A 28 9.57 0.63 20.16
C PRO A 28 9.09 0.95 18.74
N LEU A 29 9.17 -0.02 17.82
CA LEU A 29 8.79 0.18 16.43
C LEU A 29 7.27 0.33 16.29
N PHE A 30 6.49 -0.55 16.92
CA PHE A 30 5.02 -0.45 16.90
C PHE A 30 4.52 0.81 17.61
N ALA A 31 5.17 1.24 18.69
CA ALA A 31 4.84 2.48 19.38
C ALA A 31 5.10 3.70 18.47
N GLY A 32 6.25 3.74 17.80
CA GLY A 32 6.56 4.79 16.83
C GLY A 32 5.58 4.82 15.65
N ALA A 33 5.26 3.66 15.08
CA ALA A 33 4.27 3.55 14.01
C ALA A 33 2.88 4.06 14.42
N ARG A 34 2.43 3.74 15.66
CA ARG A 34 1.18 4.27 16.21
C ARG A 34 1.21 5.78 16.43
N ASN A 35 2.34 6.34 16.86
CA ASN A 35 2.51 7.78 17.01
C ASN A 35 2.42 8.50 15.65
N ILE A 36 3.10 7.97 14.63
CA ILE A 36 3.00 8.46 13.25
C ILE A 36 1.54 8.40 12.78
N ASN A 37 0.87 7.26 12.95
CA ASN A 37 -0.56 7.12 12.60
C ASN A 37 -1.42 8.21 13.24
N ARG A 38 -1.31 8.40 14.56
CA ARG A 38 -2.11 9.40 15.29
C ARG A 38 -1.86 10.80 14.73
N ASP A 39 -0.60 11.16 14.56
CA ASP A 39 -0.22 12.49 14.09
C ASP A 39 -0.65 12.76 12.64
N CYS A 40 -0.63 11.74 11.78
CA CYS A 40 -1.16 11.84 10.42
C CYS A 40 -2.70 11.88 10.38
N HIS A 41 -3.39 11.24 11.33
CA HIS A 41 -4.83 11.39 11.52
C HIS A 41 -5.19 12.81 11.96
N ASP A 42 -4.49 13.34 12.96
CA ASP A 42 -4.67 14.72 13.41
C ASP A 42 -4.44 15.71 12.25
N LEU A 43 -3.42 15.46 11.43
CA LEU A 43 -3.15 16.24 10.22
C LEU A 43 -4.33 16.20 9.23
N LEU A 44 -4.85 15.00 8.93
CA LEU A 44 -6.00 14.82 8.03
C LEU A 44 -7.21 15.64 8.49
N PHE A 45 -7.55 15.57 9.78
CA PHE A 45 -8.73 16.24 10.33
C PHE A 45 -8.52 17.74 10.61
N SER A 46 -7.28 18.22 10.57
CA SER A 46 -6.97 19.66 10.62
C SER A 46 -7.19 20.36 9.29
N ALA A 47 -7.34 19.62 8.18
CA ALA A 47 -7.55 20.20 6.87
C ALA A 47 -8.96 20.79 6.71
N THR A 48 -9.03 22.00 6.18
CA THR A 48 -10.30 22.61 5.77
C THR A 48 -10.82 21.96 4.48
N VAL A 49 -12.12 21.69 4.41
CA VAL A 49 -12.77 21.17 3.20
C VAL A 49 -12.74 22.21 2.08
N ARG A 50 -12.08 21.90 0.94
CA ARG A 50 -11.95 22.76 -0.24
C ARG A 50 -12.70 22.18 -1.45
N ASN A 51 -14.04 22.16 -1.40
CA ASN A 51 -14.90 21.45 -2.38
C ASN A 51 -14.75 21.89 -3.85
N HIS A 52 -14.23 23.08 -4.11
CA HIS A 52 -14.02 23.61 -5.46
C HIS A 52 -12.57 23.44 -5.95
N ASP A 53 -11.69 22.89 -5.12
CA ASP A 53 -10.32 22.55 -5.47
C ASP A 53 -10.21 21.04 -5.69
N HIS A 54 -10.28 20.64 -6.97
CA HIS A 54 -10.17 19.23 -7.35
C HIS A 54 -8.88 18.59 -6.86
N ARG A 55 -7.76 19.34 -6.81
CA ARG A 55 -6.48 18.81 -6.33
C ARG A 55 -6.59 18.50 -4.84
N ALA A 56 -7.08 19.45 -4.05
CA ALA A 56 -7.25 19.26 -2.61
C ALA A 56 -8.14 18.05 -2.29
N VAL A 57 -9.27 17.89 -3.00
CA VAL A 57 -10.17 16.74 -2.82
C VAL A 57 -9.47 15.42 -3.15
N ILE A 58 -8.77 15.34 -4.28
CA ILE A 58 -8.04 14.13 -4.68
C ILE A 58 -6.90 13.81 -3.71
N ILE A 59 -6.14 14.81 -3.28
CA ILE A 59 -5.06 14.61 -2.31
C ILE A 59 -5.60 14.15 -0.96
N ALA A 60 -6.71 14.73 -0.49
CA ALA A 60 -7.31 14.31 0.77
C ALA A 60 -7.82 12.86 0.71
N THR A 61 -8.53 12.50 -0.35
CA THR A 61 -9.03 11.13 -0.51
C THR A 61 -7.91 10.10 -0.73
N LEU A 62 -6.85 10.45 -1.44
CA LEU A 62 -5.65 9.60 -1.55
C LEU A 62 -4.93 9.48 -0.20
N PHE A 63 -4.85 10.54 0.59
CA PHE A 63 -4.24 10.48 1.92
C PHE A 63 -5.02 9.61 2.89
N MET A 64 -6.36 9.69 2.88
CA MET A 64 -7.22 8.74 3.61
C MET A 64 -6.92 7.29 3.21
N ARG A 65 -6.81 7.03 1.90
CA ARG A 65 -6.46 5.70 1.39
C ARG A 65 -5.06 5.25 1.82
N CYS A 66 -4.08 6.17 1.88
CA CYS A 66 -2.76 5.87 2.41
C CYS A 66 -2.82 5.48 3.89
N LEU A 67 -3.63 6.18 4.70
CA LEU A 67 -3.85 5.83 6.11
C LEU A 67 -4.48 4.43 6.25
N ASP A 68 -5.48 4.10 5.43
CA ASP A 68 -6.10 2.76 5.44
C ASP A 68 -5.05 1.66 5.18
N HIS A 69 -4.24 1.82 4.13
CA HIS A 69 -3.20 0.85 3.80
C HIS A 69 -2.12 0.78 4.89
N TYR A 70 -1.69 1.91 5.42
CA TYR A 70 -0.70 1.95 6.50
C TYR A 70 -1.19 1.19 7.75
N GLN A 71 -2.43 1.46 8.16
CA GLN A 71 -3.05 0.80 9.31
C GLN A 71 -3.22 -0.71 9.09
N ALA A 72 -3.69 -1.10 7.91
CA ALA A 72 -3.82 -2.51 7.55
C ALA A 72 -2.46 -3.22 7.57
N THR A 73 -1.40 -2.60 7.04
CA THR A 73 -0.03 -3.14 7.12
C THR A 73 0.40 -3.34 8.58
N ILE A 74 0.22 -2.34 9.46
CA ILE A 74 0.56 -2.48 10.89
C ILE A 74 -0.21 -3.62 11.56
N ILE A 75 -1.50 -3.76 11.27
CA ILE A 75 -2.35 -4.80 11.85
C ILE A 75 -1.87 -6.19 11.40
N LEU A 76 -1.58 -6.36 10.11
CA LEU A 76 -1.09 -7.63 9.56
C LEU A 76 0.29 -8.01 10.09
N LEU A 77 1.20 -7.04 10.18
CA LEU A 77 2.52 -7.24 10.80
C LEU A 77 2.40 -7.60 12.29
N GLY A 78 1.50 -6.95 13.02
CA GLY A 78 1.21 -7.27 14.43
C GLY A 78 0.70 -8.68 14.65
N ARG A 79 0.15 -9.32 13.61
CA ARG A 79 -0.32 -10.72 13.63
C ARG A 79 0.64 -11.69 12.95
N GLY A 80 1.80 -11.23 12.49
CA GLY A 80 2.78 -12.06 11.79
C GLY A 80 2.35 -12.53 10.39
N VAL A 81 1.35 -11.88 9.78
CA VAL A 81 0.85 -12.20 8.43
C VAL A 81 1.67 -11.45 7.38
N ILE A 82 2.93 -11.84 7.23
CA ILE A 82 3.92 -11.10 6.43
C ILE A 82 3.57 -10.99 4.94
N PRO A 83 3.15 -12.07 4.23
CA PRO A 83 2.83 -11.96 2.81
C PRO A 83 1.74 -10.92 2.54
N ASP A 84 0.63 -10.97 3.27
CA ASP A 84 -0.47 -10.00 3.12
C ASP A 84 -0.07 -8.57 3.55
N ALA A 85 0.82 -8.44 4.53
CA ALA A 85 1.38 -7.15 4.91
C ALA A 85 2.18 -6.54 3.74
N LYS A 86 2.98 -7.34 3.01
CA LYS A 86 3.72 -6.91 1.81
C LYS A 86 2.78 -6.47 0.69
N VAL A 87 1.70 -7.21 0.45
CA VAL A 87 0.65 -6.84 -0.52
C VAL A 87 0.06 -5.47 -0.18
N THR A 88 -0.31 -5.27 1.09
CA THR A 88 -0.90 -4.02 1.57
C THR A 88 0.10 -2.85 1.49
N LEU A 89 1.36 -3.09 1.85
CA LEU A 89 2.43 -2.10 1.76
C LEU A 89 2.71 -1.70 0.29
N ARG A 90 2.64 -2.64 -0.66
CA ARG A 90 2.71 -2.30 -2.08
C ARG A 90 1.60 -1.36 -2.49
N ALA A 91 0.37 -1.63 -2.06
CA ALA A 91 -0.77 -0.75 -2.35
C ALA A 91 -0.58 0.65 -1.75
N LEU A 92 0.00 0.76 -0.54
CA LEU A 92 0.42 2.05 0.03
C LEU A 92 1.42 2.77 -0.88
N VAL A 93 2.50 2.11 -1.32
CA VAL A 93 3.53 2.70 -2.20
C VAL A 93 2.92 3.20 -3.51
N GLU A 94 2.04 2.43 -4.15
CA GLU A 94 1.33 2.85 -5.37
C GLU A 94 0.46 4.09 -5.14
N CYS A 95 -0.24 4.14 -3.99
CA CYS A 95 -1.06 5.27 -3.60
C CYS A 95 -0.21 6.53 -3.41
N ILE A 96 0.94 6.39 -2.75
CA ILE A 96 1.91 7.47 -2.54
C ILE A 96 2.47 8.01 -3.86
N PHE A 97 2.82 7.14 -4.83
CA PHE A 97 3.26 7.61 -6.16
C PHE A 97 2.19 8.51 -6.81
N LYS A 98 0.93 8.06 -6.82
CA LYS A 98 -0.18 8.84 -7.40
C LYS A 98 -0.39 10.16 -6.65
N MET A 99 -0.45 10.10 -5.32
CA MET A 99 -0.67 11.26 -4.47
C MET A 99 0.43 12.30 -4.63
N ARG A 100 1.71 11.87 -4.55
CA ARG A 100 2.85 12.77 -4.68
C ARG A 100 2.91 13.39 -6.07
N ALA A 101 2.73 12.61 -7.13
CA ALA A 101 2.66 13.12 -8.50
C ALA A 101 1.58 14.20 -8.66
N VAL A 102 0.37 13.97 -8.16
CA VAL A 102 -0.73 14.94 -8.18
C VAL A 102 -0.41 16.19 -7.35
N SER A 103 0.32 16.04 -6.23
CA SER A 103 0.71 17.16 -5.37
C SER A 103 1.74 18.10 -6.01
N ILE A 104 2.70 17.56 -6.77
CA ILE A 104 3.81 18.36 -7.33
C ILE A 104 3.60 18.74 -8.79
N ASN A 105 2.74 18.05 -9.53
CA ASN A 105 2.52 18.27 -10.97
C ASN A 105 1.05 18.50 -11.31
N SER A 106 0.75 19.68 -11.85
CA SER A 106 -0.62 20.06 -12.23
C SER A 106 -1.23 19.19 -13.33
N SER A 107 -0.41 18.70 -14.28
CA SER A 107 -0.86 17.82 -15.35
C SER A 107 -1.19 16.40 -14.86
N SER A 108 -0.58 15.97 -13.75
CA SER A 108 -0.82 14.67 -13.14
C SER A 108 -2.24 14.53 -12.59
N LEU A 109 -2.87 15.61 -12.13
CA LEU A 109 -4.27 15.60 -11.70
C LEU A 109 -5.21 15.22 -12.85
N GLU A 110 -5.05 15.88 -14.00
CA GLU A 110 -5.85 15.61 -15.20
C GLU A 110 -5.63 14.19 -15.72
N ILE A 111 -4.38 13.73 -15.70
CA ILE A 111 -4.04 12.35 -16.04
C ILE A 111 -4.80 11.39 -15.11
N PHE A 112 -4.68 11.57 -13.79
CA PHE A 112 -5.31 10.71 -12.78
C PHE A 112 -6.83 10.60 -12.99
N ILE A 113 -7.52 11.73 -13.16
CA ILE A 113 -8.97 11.78 -13.40
C ILE A 113 -9.34 11.05 -14.69
N LYS A 114 -8.56 11.25 -15.76
CA LYS A 114 -8.84 10.63 -17.07
C LYS A 114 -8.59 9.12 -17.08
N GLN A 115 -7.75 8.57 -16.20
CA GLN A 115 -7.53 7.13 -16.12
C GLN A 115 -8.81 6.36 -15.74
N ASP A 116 -9.73 6.97 -14.98
CA ASP A 116 -11.02 6.36 -14.65
C ASP A 116 -11.83 5.99 -15.90
N LEU A 117 -11.79 6.84 -16.94
CA LEU A 117 -12.49 6.59 -18.20
C LEU A 117 -12.02 5.28 -18.87
N LEU A 118 -10.70 5.03 -18.83
CA LEU A 118 -10.10 3.82 -19.39
C LEU A 118 -10.43 2.59 -18.54
N TYR A 119 -10.39 2.73 -17.22
CA TYR A 119 -10.77 1.65 -16.30
C TYR A 119 -12.23 1.24 -16.51
N ARG A 120 -13.15 2.21 -16.52
CA ARG A 120 -14.58 1.97 -16.77
C ARG A 120 -14.81 1.32 -18.14
N LEU A 121 -14.14 1.81 -19.18
CA LEU A 121 -14.25 1.23 -20.52
C LEU A 121 -13.76 -0.22 -20.56
N LYS A 122 -12.62 -0.52 -19.93
CA LYS A 122 -12.09 -1.88 -19.83
C LYS A 122 -13.06 -2.79 -19.07
N SER A 123 -13.58 -2.35 -17.93
CA SER A 123 -14.54 -3.11 -17.13
C SER A 123 -15.85 -3.38 -17.89
N MET A 124 -16.38 -2.39 -18.62
CA MET A 124 -17.58 -2.57 -19.44
C MET A 124 -17.36 -3.55 -20.58
N ASN A 125 -16.24 -3.45 -21.30
CA ASN A 125 -15.89 -4.41 -22.34
C ASN A 125 -15.71 -5.83 -21.78
N ASN A 126 -15.05 -5.98 -20.62
CA ASN A 126 -14.88 -7.27 -19.97
C ASN A 126 -16.23 -7.89 -19.60
N ALA A 127 -17.13 -7.11 -18.99
CA ALA A 127 -18.47 -7.61 -18.65
C ALA A 127 -19.29 -7.97 -19.91
N ARG A 128 -19.16 -7.19 -20.99
CA ARG A 128 -19.90 -7.41 -22.24
C ARG A 128 -19.40 -8.62 -23.03
N ASN A 129 -18.09 -8.84 -23.07
CA ASN A 129 -17.46 -9.86 -23.91
C ASN A 129 -17.38 -11.24 -23.25
N ASN A 130 -17.91 -11.39 -22.03
CA ASN A 130 -17.87 -12.64 -21.28
C ASN A 130 -19.28 -13.07 -20.84
N SER A 131 -19.53 -14.38 -20.85
CA SER A 131 -20.84 -14.99 -20.59
C SER A 131 -20.94 -15.69 -19.22
N TYR A 132 -20.09 -15.31 -18.25
CA TYR A 132 -20.11 -15.92 -16.93
C TYR A 132 -21.33 -15.45 -16.11
N SER A 133 -21.95 -16.37 -15.37
CA SER A 133 -23.18 -16.10 -14.60
C SER A 133 -23.00 -15.06 -13.49
N ASN A 134 -21.81 -15.03 -12.87
CA ASN A 134 -21.47 -14.08 -11.80
C ASN A 134 -21.35 -12.62 -12.27
N ILE A 135 -21.42 -12.35 -13.57
CA ILE A 135 -21.39 -10.99 -14.15
C ILE A 135 -22.67 -10.62 -14.90
N ASP A 136 -23.70 -11.47 -14.88
CA ASP A 136 -24.93 -11.27 -15.66
C ASP A 136 -25.65 -9.97 -15.29
N GLU A 137 -25.74 -9.65 -14.00
CA GLU A 137 -26.38 -8.41 -13.54
C GLU A 137 -25.64 -7.18 -14.08
N ALA A 138 -24.30 -7.15 -13.96
CA ALA A 138 -23.49 -6.06 -14.48
C ALA A 138 -23.62 -5.95 -16.00
N ARG A 139 -23.58 -7.08 -16.72
CA ARG A 139 -23.72 -7.14 -18.18
C ARG A 139 -25.08 -6.62 -18.64
N SER A 140 -26.16 -6.98 -17.95
CA SER A 140 -27.53 -6.57 -18.30
C SER A 140 -27.76 -5.06 -18.25
N LYS A 141 -26.96 -4.34 -17.45
CA LYS A 141 -27.03 -2.88 -17.29
C LYS A 141 -26.16 -2.12 -18.30
N ILE A 142 -25.36 -2.82 -19.11
CA ILE A 142 -24.44 -2.22 -20.07
C ILE A 142 -25.05 -2.29 -21.47
N THR A 143 -25.32 -1.13 -22.06
CA THR A 143 -25.76 -1.03 -23.45
C THR A 143 -24.59 -0.78 -24.41
N ASP A 144 -24.78 -1.08 -25.69
CA ASP A 144 -23.78 -0.79 -26.71
C ASP A 144 -23.60 0.74 -26.88
N ASP A 145 -24.64 1.53 -26.62
CA ASP A 145 -24.59 2.99 -26.61
C ASP A 145 -23.73 3.54 -25.46
N ASP A 146 -23.81 2.95 -24.26
CA ASP A 146 -22.96 3.36 -23.13
C ASP A 146 -21.47 3.19 -23.48
N ILE A 147 -21.12 2.04 -24.09
CA ILE A 147 -19.75 1.76 -24.53
C ILE A 147 -19.33 2.74 -25.62
N ALA A 148 -20.20 3.03 -26.59
CA ALA A 148 -19.91 3.97 -27.68
C ALA A 148 -19.68 5.40 -27.15
N GLN A 149 -20.53 5.86 -26.23
CA GLN A 149 -20.38 7.17 -25.57
C GLN A 149 -19.08 7.26 -24.78
N LEU A 150 -18.74 6.24 -23.99
CA LEU A 150 -17.52 6.23 -23.20
C LEU A 150 -16.26 6.16 -24.09
N LYS A 151 -16.30 5.39 -25.20
CA LYS A 151 -15.21 5.39 -26.22
C LYS A 151 -15.01 6.77 -26.83
N ALA A 152 -16.10 7.47 -27.19
CA ALA A 152 -16.05 8.82 -27.73
C ALA A 152 -15.47 9.80 -26.69
N GLU A 153 -15.85 9.66 -25.42
CA GLU A 153 -15.31 10.47 -24.33
C GLU A 153 -13.81 10.24 -24.09
N VAL A 154 -13.35 8.98 -24.06
CA VAL A 154 -11.92 8.61 -23.96
C VAL A 154 -11.12 9.30 -25.07
N LYS A 155 -11.60 9.23 -26.32
CA LYS A 155 -10.96 9.87 -27.47
C LYS A 155 -10.96 11.40 -27.34
N ARG A 156 -12.10 12.00 -27.01
CA ARG A 156 -12.28 13.46 -26.86
C ARG A 156 -11.38 14.03 -25.77
N ARG A 157 -11.25 13.34 -24.63
CA ARG A 157 -10.45 13.79 -23.48
C ARG A 157 -8.97 13.42 -23.58
N GLY A 158 -8.60 12.61 -24.58
CA GLY A 158 -7.24 12.14 -24.79
C GLY A 158 -6.73 11.30 -23.61
N ALA A 159 -7.59 10.48 -23.01
CA ALA A 159 -7.21 9.64 -21.87
C ALA A 159 -6.16 8.59 -22.32
N LYS A 160 -5.09 8.46 -21.53
CA LYS A 160 -4.00 7.52 -21.77
C LYS A 160 -3.75 6.66 -20.54
N GLU A 161 -3.42 5.40 -20.78
CA GLU A 161 -2.95 4.52 -19.71
C GLU A 161 -1.59 5.00 -19.24
N ILE A 162 -1.39 5.00 -17.93
CA ILE A 162 -0.14 5.36 -17.26
C ILE A 162 0.17 4.22 -16.31
N LYS A 163 1.33 3.61 -16.49
CA LYS A 163 1.83 2.49 -15.69
C LYS A 163 2.34 3.00 -14.35
N ILE A 164 2.39 2.12 -13.34
CA ILE A 164 2.91 2.47 -12.02
C ILE A 164 4.36 3.00 -12.07
N VAL A 165 5.21 2.45 -12.95
CA VAL A 165 6.57 2.96 -13.15
C VAL A 165 6.58 4.41 -13.63
N GLU A 166 5.62 4.82 -14.47
CA GLU A 166 5.50 6.20 -14.95
C GLU A 166 4.97 7.10 -13.83
N TRP A 167 4.02 6.64 -13.02
CA TRP A 167 3.61 7.33 -11.79
C TRP A 167 4.77 7.56 -10.84
N SER A 168 5.66 6.58 -10.64
CA SER A 168 6.85 6.74 -9.80
C SER A 168 7.79 7.84 -10.31
N ARG A 169 7.91 8.01 -11.63
CA ARG A 169 8.72 9.07 -12.24
C ARG A 169 8.06 10.44 -12.09
N LEU A 170 6.75 10.50 -12.33
CA LEU A 170 5.97 11.74 -12.11
C LEU A 170 5.99 12.18 -10.64
N ALA A 171 6.16 11.24 -9.72
CA ALA A 171 6.30 11.48 -8.29
C ALA A 171 7.72 11.86 -7.84
N ASP A 172 8.72 11.76 -8.73
CA ASP A 172 10.14 11.83 -8.36
C ASP A 172 10.52 10.79 -7.29
N MET A 173 10.07 9.55 -7.51
CA MET A 173 10.25 8.40 -6.62
C MET A 173 10.61 7.13 -7.41
N HIS A 174 11.39 7.26 -8.49
CA HIS A 174 11.72 6.09 -9.31
C HIS A 174 12.63 5.09 -8.56
N GLU A 175 13.48 5.56 -7.66
CA GLU A 175 14.26 4.71 -6.76
C GLU A 175 13.38 3.80 -5.91
N TRP A 176 12.23 4.29 -5.43
CA TRP A 176 11.27 3.51 -4.66
C TRP A 176 10.60 2.43 -5.50
N TYR A 177 10.40 2.70 -6.79
CA TYR A 177 9.88 1.69 -7.71
C TYR A 177 10.85 0.52 -7.86
N ILE A 178 12.14 0.82 -8.00
CA ILE A 178 13.18 -0.20 -8.16
C ILE A 178 13.39 -0.95 -6.84
N ALA A 179 13.59 -0.24 -5.72
CA ALA A 179 13.98 -0.82 -4.45
C ALA A 179 12.81 -1.51 -3.72
N HIS A 180 11.67 -0.85 -3.58
CA HIS A 180 10.59 -1.34 -2.71
C HIS A 180 9.47 -2.00 -3.51
N TYR A 181 8.95 -1.30 -4.52
CA TYR A 181 7.79 -1.78 -5.27
C TYR A 181 8.07 -3.11 -5.97
N THR A 182 9.24 -3.28 -6.59
CA THR A 182 9.61 -4.52 -7.28
C THR A 182 9.72 -5.69 -6.31
N LEU A 183 10.37 -5.51 -5.16
CA LEU A 183 10.46 -6.56 -4.13
C LEU A 183 9.09 -6.93 -3.54
N LEU A 184 8.27 -5.93 -3.24
CA LEU A 184 6.91 -6.15 -2.74
C LEU A 184 5.99 -6.74 -3.81
N SER A 185 6.37 -6.67 -5.09
CA SER A 185 5.55 -7.20 -6.18
C SER A 185 5.53 -8.71 -6.22
N ASP A 186 6.61 -9.36 -5.78
CA ASP A 186 6.70 -10.81 -5.75
C ASP A 186 5.63 -11.40 -4.81
N ALA A 187 5.34 -10.75 -3.68
CA ALA A 187 4.30 -11.20 -2.74
C ALA A 187 2.90 -11.32 -3.37
N ILE A 188 2.59 -10.51 -4.40
CA ILE A 188 1.29 -10.56 -5.11
C ILE A 188 1.26 -11.62 -6.19
N HIS A 189 2.39 -11.86 -6.85
CA HIS A 189 2.45 -12.75 -8.01
C HIS A 189 2.72 -14.20 -7.64
N THR A 190 2.98 -14.48 -6.35
CA THR A 190 3.23 -15.82 -5.82
C THR A 190 4.22 -16.60 -6.69
N PRO A 191 5.39 -16.01 -7.05
CA PRO A 191 6.40 -16.74 -7.80
C PRO A 191 6.91 -17.90 -6.96
N VAL A 192 7.45 -18.93 -7.61
CA VAL A 192 7.99 -20.13 -6.94
C VAL A 192 8.96 -19.76 -5.80
N ARG A 193 9.80 -18.75 -6.02
CA ARG A 193 10.76 -18.24 -5.02
C ARG A 193 10.10 -17.70 -3.75
N GLU A 194 8.89 -17.15 -3.83
CA GLU A 194 8.14 -16.73 -2.63
C GLU A 194 7.59 -17.97 -1.89
N LEU A 195 7.10 -18.96 -2.64
CA LEU A 195 6.59 -20.20 -2.07
C LEU A 195 7.67 -21.03 -1.36
N GLU A 196 8.94 -20.88 -1.75
CA GLU A 196 10.09 -21.49 -1.06
C GLU A 196 10.20 -21.06 0.41
N ALA A 197 9.65 -19.90 0.79
CA ALA A 197 9.62 -19.45 2.20
C ALA A 197 8.82 -20.40 3.11
N TYR A 198 7.88 -21.16 2.55
CA TYR A 198 7.10 -22.19 3.25
C TYR A 198 7.84 -23.53 3.33
N LEU A 199 9.04 -23.66 2.78
CA LEU A 199 9.81 -24.89 2.83
C LEU A 199 10.88 -24.82 3.92
N VAL A 200 11.14 -25.96 4.54
CA VAL A 200 12.32 -26.17 5.37
C VAL A 200 13.12 -27.28 4.71
N LEU A 201 14.30 -26.91 4.23
CA LEU A 201 15.19 -27.79 3.50
C LEU A 201 16.20 -28.43 4.46
N GLY A 202 16.52 -29.69 4.24
CA GLY A 202 17.64 -30.40 4.88
C GLY A 202 18.97 -30.17 4.15
N GLU A 203 20.02 -30.86 4.61
CA GLU A 203 21.39 -30.73 4.10
C GLU A 203 21.50 -31.02 2.58
N ASP A 204 20.69 -31.95 2.06
CA ASP A 204 20.70 -32.35 0.65
C ASP A 204 19.66 -31.60 -0.21
N SER A 205 19.16 -30.44 0.24
CA SER A 205 18.04 -29.71 -0.39
C SER A 205 16.72 -30.51 -0.45
N GLU A 206 16.61 -31.59 0.30
CA GLU A 206 15.36 -32.33 0.47
C GLU A 206 14.38 -31.54 1.35
N ILE A 207 13.11 -31.52 0.95
CA ILE A 207 12.05 -30.85 1.73
C ILE A 207 11.75 -31.70 2.96
N LYS A 208 12.06 -31.19 4.15
CA LYS A 208 11.83 -31.88 5.43
C LYS A 208 10.45 -31.58 6.02
N GLN A 209 10.00 -30.34 5.89
CA GLN A 209 8.70 -29.91 6.43
C GLN A 209 8.20 -28.67 5.69
N LEU A 210 6.89 -28.45 5.77
CA LEU A 210 6.26 -27.19 5.40
C LEU A 210 6.21 -26.29 6.64
N ARG A 211 6.57 -25.02 6.47
CA ARG A 211 6.54 -23.98 7.48
C ARG A 211 5.36 -23.07 7.23
N TYR A 212 4.23 -23.39 7.86
CA TYR A 212 3.09 -22.50 7.94
C TYR A 212 3.02 -21.94 9.36
N ALA A 213 3.74 -20.85 9.62
CA ALA A 213 3.90 -20.23 10.94
C ALA A 213 4.08 -18.70 10.80
N PRO A 214 3.84 -17.90 11.86
CA PRO A 214 4.13 -16.46 11.83
C PRO A 214 5.62 -16.22 11.56
N ALA A 215 5.93 -15.39 10.57
CA ALA A 215 7.29 -14.94 10.29
C ALA A 215 7.52 -13.58 10.95
N LEU A 216 8.66 -13.41 11.62
CA LEU A 216 8.94 -12.20 12.41
C LEU A 216 10.06 -11.34 11.82
N ASP A 217 10.95 -11.96 11.04
CA ASP A 217 12.22 -11.37 10.61
C ASP A 217 12.02 -10.10 9.76
N ASP A 218 10.98 -10.08 8.92
CA ASP A 218 10.69 -8.94 8.05
C ASP A 218 9.94 -7.78 8.75
N ILE A 219 9.45 -7.98 9.99
CA ILE A 219 8.58 -7.00 10.66
C ILE A 219 9.24 -5.62 10.77
N PRO A 220 10.49 -5.50 11.27
CA PRO A 220 11.12 -4.19 11.43
C PRO A 220 11.24 -3.42 10.10
N LEU A 221 11.75 -4.10 9.06
CA LEU A 221 11.97 -3.51 7.74
C LEU A 221 10.65 -3.03 7.12
N LEU A 222 9.61 -3.87 7.14
CA LEU A 222 8.31 -3.55 6.55
C LEU A 222 7.60 -2.43 7.31
N LEU A 223 7.71 -2.41 8.64
CA LEU A 223 7.08 -1.38 9.47
C LEU A 223 7.73 -0.01 9.27
N LEU A 224 9.07 0.04 9.20
CA LEU A 224 9.82 1.27 8.92
C LEU A 224 9.57 1.77 7.48
N THR A 225 9.53 0.87 6.50
CA THR A 225 9.19 1.20 5.11
C THR A 225 7.78 1.81 5.02
N ALA A 226 6.79 1.20 5.68
CA ALA A 226 5.43 1.71 5.74
C ALA A 226 5.38 3.11 6.37
N ALA A 227 6.13 3.32 7.46
CA ALA A 227 6.21 4.60 8.15
C ALA A 227 6.81 5.69 7.25
N GLN A 228 7.91 5.38 6.56
CA GLN A 228 8.55 6.30 5.62
C GLN A 228 7.61 6.68 4.46
N CYS A 229 6.90 5.69 3.89
CA CYS A 229 5.89 5.93 2.85
C CYS A 229 4.78 6.86 3.33
N LEU A 230 4.23 6.63 4.54
CA LEU A 230 3.17 7.49 5.06
C LEU A 230 3.68 8.92 5.31
N LEU A 231 4.91 9.09 5.81
CA LEU A 231 5.50 10.41 6.03
C LEU A 231 5.70 11.19 4.72
N ILE A 232 6.05 10.51 3.62
CA ILE A 232 6.07 11.11 2.28
C ILE A 232 4.68 11.62 1.90
N GLY A 233 3.64 10.82 2.12
CA GLY A 233 2.25 11.21 1.90
C GLY A 233 1.82 12.39 2.77
N ALA A 234 2.17 12.36 4.06
CA ALA A 234 1.88 13.44 5.01
C ALA A 234 2.54 14.75 4.58
N SER A 235 3.78 14.71 4.07
CA SER A 235 4.45 15.90 3.51
C SER A 235 3.71 16.45 2.28
N SER A 236 3.25 15.58 1.37
CA SER A 236 2.45 16.01 0.20
C SER A 236 1.10 16.60 0.61
N PHE A 237 0.45 16.03 1.62
CA PHE A 237 -0.81 16.55 2.18
C PHE A 237 -0.58 17.91 2.84
N ASP A 238 0.39 18.00 3.74
CA ASP A 238 0.75 19.22 4.47
C ASP A 238 1.05 20.38 3.51
N LYS A 239 1.84 20.15 2.45
CA LYS A 239 2.12 21.19 1.44
C LYS A 239 0.89 21.66 0.68
N THR A 240 -0.10 20.79 0.50
CA THR A 240 -1.35 21.13 -0.21
C THR A 240 -2.29 21.97 0.67
N PHE A 241 -2.33 21.65 1.96
CA PHE A 241 -3.26 22.27 2.92
C PHE A 241 -2.61 23.35 3.80
N GLU A 242 -1.29 23.49 3.77
CA GLU A 242 -0.48 24.47 4.50
C GLU A 242 -0.66 24.37 6.03
N LEU A 243 -0.54 23.16 6.59
CA LEU A 243 -0.90 22.86 7.98
C LEU A 243 0.27 22.91 8.96
N GLY A 244 1.51 23.06 8.47
CA GLY A 244 2.70 23.19 9.31
C GLY A 244 3.16 21.88 9.95
N PHE A 245 2.92 20.74 9.30
CA PHE A 245 3.33 19.42 9.80
C PHE A 245 4.86 19.22 9.81
N GLY A 246 5.60 19.97 8.99
CA GLY A 246 7.06 19.85 8.79
C GLY A 246 7.88 19.47 10.03
N PRO A 247 7.89 20.27 11.12
CA PRO A 247 8.68 19.96 12.31
C PRO A 247 8.33 18.62 12.98
N LYS A 248 7.05 18.24 12.95
CA LYS A 248 6.56 16.95 13.48
C LYS A 248 6.94 15.81 12.56
N GLY A 249 6.81 16.02 11.25
CA GLY A 249 7.28 15.11 10.22
C GLY A 249 8.77 14.81 10.36
N ASP A 250 9.62 15.83 10.57
CA ASP A 250 11.06 15.67 10.73
C ASP A 250 11.42 14.84 11.98
N ALA A 251 10.66 14.99 13.07
CA ALA A 251 10.85 14.17 14.26
C ALA A 251 10.56 12.69 14.00
N HIS A 252 9.49 12.40 13.25
CA HIS A 252 9.16 11.03 12.83
C HIS A 252 10.18 10.47 11.83
N SER A 253 10.66 11.28 10.88
CA SER A 253 11.70 10.86 9.94
C SER A 253 12.98 10.45 10.66
N ARG A 254 13.42 11.20 11.67
CA ARG A 254 14.58 10.82 12.50
C ARG A 254 14.38 9.49 13.22
N PHE A 255 13.18 9.21 13.71
CA PHE A 255 12.85 7.92 14.32
C PHE A 255 12.97 6.79 13.28
N VAL A 256 12.42 6.98 12.08
CA VAL A 256 12.48 5.98 11.00
C VAL A 256 13.92 5.74 10.54
N GLU A 257 14.70 6.80 10.31
CA GLU A 257 16.12 6.73 9.93
C GLU A 257 16.97 6.02 10.98
N ALA A 258 16.74 6.32 12.27
CA ALA A 258 17.41 5.60 13.35
C ALA A 258 17.06 4.11 13.33
N GLY A 259 15.79 3.77 13.07
CA GLY A 259 15.34 2.39 12.92
C GLY A 259 16.06 1.65 11.79
N PHE A 260 16.19 2.26 10.61
CA PHE A 260 16.90 1.64 9.47
C PHE A 260 18.38 1.42 9.78
N ARG A 261 19.07 2.40 10.38
CA ARG A 261 20.48 2.24 10.78
C ARG A 261 20.68 1.08 11.76
N SER A 262 19.77 0.92 12.72
CA SER A 262 19.85 -0.21 13.67
C SER A 262 19.65 -1.57 13.01
N LEU A 263 18.97 -1.66 11.86
CA LEU A 263 18.88 -2.90 11.10
C LEU A 263 20.19 -3.19 10.33
N GLU A 264 20.76 -2.16 9.71
CA GLU A 264 22.04 -2.29 9.00
C GLU A 264 23.19 -2.74 9.93
N GLU A 265 23.21 -2.22 11.16
CA GLU A 265 24.19 -2.60 12.19
C GLU A 265 23.97 -4.02 12.75
N ALA A 266 22.75 -4.56 12.67
CA ALA A 266 22.45 -5.92 13.14
C ALA A 266 22.87 -6.99 12.11
N ASP A 267 22.94 -6.62 10.83
CA ASP A 267 23.31 -7.49 9.72
C ASP A 267 24.83 -7.49 9.42
N SER A 268 25.61 -6.62 10.10
CA SER A 268 27.06 -6.46 9.96
C SER A 268 27.88 -7.22 11.00
#